data_AF-A0A7W1KJB8-F1
#
_entry.id   AF-A0A7W1KJB8-F1
#
_cell.length_a   1.000
_cell.length_b   1.000
_cell.length_c   1.000
_cell.angle_alpha   90.00
_cell.angle_beta   90.00
_cell.angle_gamma   90.00
#
_symmetry.space_group_name_H-M   'P 1'
#
loop_
_entity.id
_entity.type
_entity.pdbx_description
1 polymer ?
#
loop_
_entity_poly.entity_id
_entity_poly.type
_entity_poly.pdbx_seq_one_letter_code
_entity_poly.pdbx_strand_id
1 'polypeptide(L)'
;MTQVSAVATEAARQFWAHDGLDTGGAEELAAAADRVFVQLRAGLARWVGSEGYRALFHRALERVRAEHPALNDLSGMGGEEQEIATAVQAHGAAAVGAGIVALVATIVELLGRIVGEEMAAELVRQAGTANTRSASNMATGGRQNG
;
A
#
# COMPACT_ATOMS: atom_id res chain seq x y z
N MET A 1 10.77 1.00 -20.93
CA MET A 1 10.27 2.00 -19.94
C MET A 1 8.78 2.16 -20.19
N THR A 2 7.93 1.43 -19.47
CA THR A 2 6.48 1.63 -19.53
C THR A 2 6.16 2.53 -18.35
N GLN A 3 5.91 3.81 -18.65
CA GLN A 3 5.52 4.83 -17.69
C GLN A 3 4.26 4.34 -16.96
N VAL A 4 4.30 4.36 -15.63
CA VAL A 4 3.14 4.01 -14.80
C VAL A 4 1.97 4.94 -15.18
N SER A 5 0.78 4.38 -15.40
CA SER A 5 -0.41 5.14 -15.81
C SER A 5 -0.71 6.25 -14.80
N ALA A 6 -1.02 7.46 -15.29
CA ALA A 6 -1.32 8.60 -14.43
C ALA A 6 -2.50 8.34 -13.49
N VAL A 7 -3.48 7.53 -13.93
CA VAL A 7 -4.62 7.10 -13.13
C VAL A 7 -4.19 6.18 -11.98
N ALA A 8 -3.27 5.26 -12.25
CA ALA A 8 -2.72 4.36 -11.24
C ALA A 8 -1.90 5.12 -10.19
N THR A 9 -1.09 6.10 -10.63
CA THR A 9 -0.34 6.98 -9.72
C THR A 9 -1.26 7.84 -8.86
N GLU A 10 -2.32 8.40 -9.43
CA GLU A 10 -3.28 9.22 -8.69
C GLU A 10 -4.06 8.39 -7.67
N ALA A 11 -4.54 7.20 -8.05
CA ALA A 11 -5.21 6.28 -7.13
C ALA A 11 -4.29 5.86 -5.97
N ALA A 12 -3.01 5.57 -6.26
CA ALA A 12 -2.01 5.24 -5.25
C ALA A 12 -1.74 6.42 -4.31
N ARG A 13 -1.66 7.65 -4.83
CA ARG A 13 -1.50 8.85 -4.00
C ARG A 13 -2.71 9.09 -3.11
N GLN A 14 -3.93 8.93 -3.62
CA GLN A 14 -5.14 9.09 -2.83
C GLN A 14 -5.25 8.02 -1.74
N PHE A 15 -4.89 6.78 -2.06
CA PHE A 15 -4.82 5.69 -1.09
C PHE A 15 -3.78 5.97 0.01
N TRP A 16 -2.60 6.44 -0.38
CA TRP A 16 -1.52 6.79 0.56
C TRP A 16 -1.86 8.03 1.40
N ALA A 17 -2.41 9.08 0.80
CA ALA A 17 -2.80 10.31 1.48
C ALA A 17 -3.91 10.08 2.51
N HIS A 18 -4.71 9.01 2.35
CA HIS A 18 -5.72 8.63 3.32
C HIS A 18 -5.13 8.07 4.63
N ASP A 19 -3.93 7.47 4.57
CA ASP A 19 -3.31 6.78 5.72
C ASP A 19 -2.01 7.47 6.22
N GLY A 20 -1.40 8.31 5.38
CA GLY A 20 -0.08 8.92 5.57
C GLY A 20 -0.08 10.46 5.67
N LEU A 21 -0.99 11.04 6.47
CA LEU A 21 -0.98 12.48 6.73
C LEU A 21 0.19 12.91 7.65
N ASP A 22 1.25 13.36 6.99
CA ASP A 22 2.00 14.63 7.16
C ASP A 22 2.66 15.09 8.47
N THR A 23 2.73 14.32 9.56
CA THR A 23 3.49 14.79 10.76
C THR A 23 4.30 13.74 11.54
N GLY A 24 4.41 12.52 11.02
CA GLY A 24 4.90 11.38 11.80
C GLY A 24 6.35 10.98 11.56
N GLY A 25 7.04 10.58 12.63
CA GLY A 25 8.38 9.97 12.56
C GLY A 25 8.41 8.63 11.80
N ALA A 26 9.58 7.99 11.74
CA ALA A 26 9.79 6.74 11.01
C ALA A 26 8.79 5.63 11.38
N GLU A 27 8.40 5.55 12.66
CA GLU A 27 7.43 4.58 13.17
C GLU A 27 6.01 4.83 12.65
N GLU A 28 5.59 6.08 12.55
CA GLU A 28 4.26 6.42 12.02
C GLU A 28 4.15 6.13 10.53
N LEU A 29 5.23 6.39 9.77
CA LEU A 29 5.31 6.02 8.36
C LEU A 29 5.28 4.50 8.18
N ALA A 30 6.01 3.78 9.03
CA ALA A 30 6.05 2.32 9.02
C ALA A 30 4.69 1.71 9.33
N ALA A 31 4.01 2.22 10.36
CA ALA A 31 2.66 1.78 10.71
C ALA A 31 1.63 2.13 9.62
N ALA A 32 1.74 3.28 8.97
CA ALA A 32 0.88 3.65 7.84
C ALA A 32 1.11 2.73 6.63
N ALA A 33 2.36 2.40 6.34
CA ALA A 33 2.70 1.50 5.26
C ALA A 33 2.25 0.06 5.52
N ASP A 34 2.43 -0.45 6.73
CA ASP A 34 1.91 -1.77 7.13
C ASP A 34 0.39 -1.83 6.95
N ARG A 35 -0.34 -0.82 7.45
CA ARG A 35 -1.80 -0.72 7.24
C ARG A 35 -2.17 -0.72 5.77
N VAL A 36 -1.46 0.03 4.94
CA VAL A 36 -1.64 0.07 3.47
C VAL A 36 -1.48 -1.33 2.86
N PHE A 37 -0.42 -2.07 3.20
CA PHE A 37 -0.17 -3.40 2.65
C PHE A 37 -1.17 -4.45 3.16
N VAL A 38 -1.54 -4.39 4.43
CA VAL A 38 -2.59 -5.25 5.00
C VAL A 38 -3.92 -5.00 4.29
N GLN A 39 -4.30 -3.75 4.08
CA GLN A 39 -5.51 -3.37 3.35
C GLN A 39 -5.48 -3.86 1.89
N LEU A 40 -4.35 -3.66 1.20
CA LEU A 40 -4.18 -4.13 -0.18
C LEU A 40 -4.31 -5.66 -0.24
N ARG A 41 -3.65 -6.38 0.66
CA ARG A 41 -3.70 -7.84 0.73
C ARG A 41 -5.12 -8.33 0.99
N ALA A 42 -5.82 -7.77 1.97
CA ALA A 42 -7.19 -8.17 2.30
C ALA A 42 -8.16 -7.90 1.14
N GLY A 43 -8.05 -6.72 0.51
CA GLY A 43 -8.87 -6.33 -0.63
C GLY A 43 -8.60 -7.22 -1.84
N LEU A 44 -7.34 -7.32 -2.27
CA LEU A 44 -6.95 -8.01 -3.49
C LEU A 44 -7.01 -9.53 -3.37
N ALA A 45 -6.67 -10.11 -2.21
CA ALA A 45 -6.78 -11.56 -2.01
C ALA A 45 -8.22 -12.05 -2.14
N ARG A 46 -9.23 -11.21 -1.88
CA ARG A 46 -10.65 -11.55 -2.12
C ARG A 46 -10.96 -11.77 -3.60
N TRP A 47 -10.23 -11.12 -4.50
CA TRP A 47 -10.50 -11.15 -5.94
C TRP A 47 -9.55 -12.07 -6.71
N VAL A 48 -8.25 -12.02 -6.38
CA VAL A 48 -7.18 -12.73 -7.12
C VAL A 48 -6.65 -13.94 -6.33
N GLY A 49 -7.09 -14.14 -5.08
CA GLY A 49 -6.55 -15.14 -4.17
C GLY A 49 -5.23 -14.69 -3.51
N SER A 50 -4.84 -15.39 -2.45
CA SER A 50 -3.60 -15.09 -1.70
C SER A 50 -2.33 -15.29 -2.54
N GLU A 51 -2.31 -16.33 -3.37
CA GLU A 51 -1.17 -16.61 -4.27
C GLU A 51 -1.12 -15.61 -5.44
N GLY A 52 -2.28 -15.21 -5.97
CA GLY A 52 -2.36 -14.15 -6.98
C GLY A 52 -1.85 -12.80 -6.47
N TYR A 53 -2.23 -12.45 -5.24
CA TYR A 53 -1.69 -11.26 -4.57
C TYR A 53 -0.16 -11.33 -4.40
N ARG A 54 0.37 -12.45 -3.90
CA ARG A 54 1.83 -12.62 -3.71
C ARG A 54 2.59 -12.50 -5.03
N ALA A 55 2.11 -13.12 -6.10
CA ALA A 55 2.74 -13.02 -7.42
C ALA A 55 2.71 -11.58 -7.97
N LEU A 56 1.58 -10.89 -7.81
CA LEU A 56 1.45 -9.48 -8.21
C LEU A 56 2.37 -8.57 -7.40
N PHE A 57 2.41 -8.77 -6.08
CA PHE A 57 3.24 -8.00 -5.17
C PHE A 57 4.72 -8.17 -5.48
N HIS A 58 5.18 -9.42 -5.63
CA HIS A 58 6.58 -9.71 -5.98
C HIS A 58 6.97 -9.04 -7.31
N ARG A 59 6.13 -9.18 -8.34
CA ARG A 59 6.39 -8.58 -9.65
C ARG A 59 6.41 -7.06 -9.60
N ALA A 60 5.53 -6.44 -8.80
CA ALA A 60 5.52 -5.00 -8.60
C ALA A 60 6.80 -4.56 -7.87
N LEU A 61 7.19 -5.28 -6.82
CA LEU A 61 8.39 -4.98 -6.04
C LEU A 61 9.66 -5.08 -6.88
N GLU A 62 9.82 -6.14 -7.69
CA GLU A 62 10.96 -6.29 -8.61
C GLU A 62 11.06 -5.12 -9.61
N ARG A 63 9.91 -4.61 -10.08
CA ARG A 63 9.87 -3.50 -11.02
C ARG A 63 10.24 -2.17 -10.35
N VAL A 64 9.73 -1.92 -9.15
CA VAL A 64 9.94 -0.63 -8.45
C VAL A 64 11.32 -0.56 -7.79
N ARG A 65 11.92 -1.68 -7.39
CA ARG A 65 13.30 -1.73 -6.87
C ARG A 65 14.33 -1.15 -7.82
N ALA A 66 14.10 -1.25 -9.13
CA ALA A 66 14.99 -0.66 -10.14
C ALA A 66 14.97 0.89 -10.11
N GLU A 67 13.87 1.49 -9.64
CA GLU A 67 13.65 2.94 -9.64
C GLU A 67 13.74 3.54 -8.23
N HIS A 68 13.54 2.73 -7.18
CA HIS A 68 13.54 3.14 -5.78
C HIS A 68 14.45 2.23 -4.93
N PRO A 69 15.74 2.58 -4.78
CA PRO A 69 16.69 1.82 -3.97
C PRO A 69 16.24 1.65 -2.51
N ALA A 70 15.45 2.60 -2.00
CA ALA A 70 14.93 2.59 -0.64
C ALA A 70 13.98 1.41 -0.33
N LEU A 71 13.53 0.67 -1.36
CA LEU A 71 12.67 -0.51 -1.20
C LEU A 71 13.42 -1.84 -1.38
N ASN A 72 14.74 -1.81 -1.56
CA ASN A 72 15.54 -3.03 -1.75
C ASN A 72 15.48 -3.95 -0.54
N ASP A 73 15.39 -3.37 0.65
CA ASP A 73 15.40 -4.09 1.92
C ASP A 73 14.01 -4.61 2.34
N LEU A 74 12.95 -4.31 1.58
CA LEU A 74 11.60 -4.80 1.87
C LEU A 74 11.45 -6.24 1.38
N SER A 75 11.14 -7.15 2.29
CA SER A 75 10.99 -8.59 2.01
C SER A 75 9.60 -8.96 1.45
N GLY A 76 8.59 -8.11 1.66
CA GLY A 76 7.26 -8.21 1.04
C GLY A 76 6.36 -9.35 1.54
N MET A 77 6.69 -9.96 2.68
CA MET A 77 6.06 -11.18 3.19
C MET A 77 5.40 -11.00 4.57
N GLY A 78 5.21 -9.76 5.02
CA GLY A 78 4.67 -9.42 6.33
C GLY A 78 5.76 -9.19 7.38
N GLY A 79 5.58 -8.14 8.18
CA GLY A 79 6.57 -7.63 9.15
C GLY A 79 7.29 -6.38 8.65
N GLU A 80 6.70 -5.67 7.68
CA GLU A 80 7.33 -4.54 7.01
C GLU A 80 7.56 -3.33 7.94
N GLU A 81 6.92 -3.26 9.11
CA GLU A 81 7.09 -2.11 10.01
C GLU A 81 8.57 -1.85 10.37
N GLN A 82 9.31 -2.89 10.79
CA GLN A 82 10.72 -2.75 11.16
C GLN A 82 11.62 -2.49 9.94
N GLU A 83 11.32 -3.13 8.81
CA GLU A 83 12.07 -2.96 7.56
C GLU A 83 11.87 -1.53 7.01
N ILE A 84 10.64 -1.02 7.07
CA ILE A 84 10.27 0.34 6.65
C ILE A 84 10.87 1.36 7.61
N ALA A 85 10.81 1.15 8.92
CA ALA A 85 11.47 2.04 9.87
C ALA A 85 12.98 2.13 9.58
N THR A 86 13.62 0.99 9.29
CA THR A 86 15.04 0.94 8.92
C THR A 86 15.31 1.66 7.60
N ALA A 87 14.47 1.45 6.58
CA ALA A 87 14.58 2.14 5.29
C ALA A 87 14.37 3.66 5.43
N VAL A 88 13.48 4.11 6.32
CA VAL A 88 13.25 5.53 6.60
C VAL A 88 14.47 6.15 7.26
N GLN A 89 15.11 5.44 8.20
CA GLN A 89 16.36 5.91 8.81
C GLN A 89 17.50 6.00 7.79
N ALA A 90 17.59 5.05 6.85
CA ALA A 90 18.65 4.99 5.86
C ALA A 90 18.46 5.98 4.69
N HIS A 91 17.23 6.18 4.22
CA HIS A 91 16.91 6.91 2.98
C HIS A 91 16.00 8.13 3.16
N GLY A 92 15.39 8.28 4.34
CA GLY A 92 14.46 9.36 4.65
C GLY A 92 13.00 9.02 4.33
N ALA A 93 12.08 9.59 5.13
CA ALA A 93 10.65 9.31 5.04
C ALA A 93 10.05 9.66 3.67
N ALA A 94 10.51 10.74 3.04
CA ALA A 94 10.04 11.16 1.72
C ALA A 94 10.41 10.14 0.62
N ALA A 95 11.62 9.58 0.65
CA ALA A 95 12.08 8.61 -0.33
C ALA A 95 11.32 7.28 -0.20
N VAL A 96 11.11 6.83 1.04
CA VAL A 96 10.34 5.61 1.33
C VAL A 96 8.87 5.79 0.98
N GLY A 97 8.25 6.92 1.35
CA GLY A 97 6.86 7.24 0.98
C GLY A 97 6.68 7.28 -0.54
N ALA A 98 7.59 7.91 -1.28
CA ALA A 98 7.58 7.91 -2.74
C ALA A 98 7.69 6.49 -3.32
N GLY A 99 8.53 5.64 -2.72
CA GLY A 99 8.66 4.24 -3.11
C GLY A 99 7.39 3.43 -2.87
N ILE A 100 6.73 3.62 -1.73
CA ILE A 100 5.47 2.92 -1.42
C ILE A 100 4.36 3.35 -2.40
N VAL A 101 4.25 4.64 -2.70
CA VAL A 101 3.31 5.15 -3.72
C VAL A 101 3.60 4.51 -5.08
N ALA A 102 4.87 4.43 -5.49
CA ALA A 102 5.26 3.79 -6.75
C ALA A 102 4.94 2.29 -6.77
N LEU A 103 5.11 1.59 -5.64
CA LEU A 103 4.75 0.19 -5.48
C LEU A 103 3.25 -0.04 -5.64
N VAL A 104 2.42 0.73 -4.92
CA VAL A 104 0.96 0.65 -5.03
C VAL A 104 0.51 0.97 -6.46
N ALA A 105 1.06 2.02 -7.08
CA ALA A 105 0.73 2.38 -8.46
C ALA A 105 1.09 1.26 -9.46
N THR A 106 2.22 0.58 -9.26
CA THR A 106 2.64 -0.56 -10.08
C THR A 106 1.70 -1.75 -9.90
N ILE A 107 1.23 -2.02 -8.68
CA ILE A 107 0.21 -3.05 -8.43
C ILE A 107 -1.09 -2.71 -9.16
N VAL A 108 -1.55 -1.46 -9.10
CA VAL A 108 -2.75 -0.98 -9.82
C VAL A 108 -2.58 -1.15 -11.33
N GLU A 109 -1.42 -0.81 -11.89
CA GLU A 109 -1.15 -1.00 -13.32
C GLU A 109 -1.16 -2.49 -13.71
N LEU A 110 -0.51 -3.35 -12.93
CA LEU A 110 -0.49 -4.80 -13.19
C LEU A 110 -1.89 -5.41 -13.10
N LEU A 111 -2.71 -4.96 -12.14
CA LEU A 111 -4.12 -5.32 -12.07
C LEU A 111 -4.91 -4.77 -13.25
N GLY A 112 -4.65 -3.53 -13.65
CA GLY A 112 -5.30 -2.86 -14.78
C GLY A 112 -5.10 -3.61 -16.09
N ARG A 113 -3.95 -4.28 -16.27
CA ARG A 113 -3.71 -5.17 -17.43
C ARG A 113 -4.58 -6.42 -17.43
N ILE A 114 -5.08 -6.85 -16.27
CA ILE A 114 -5.88 -8.08 -16.13
C ILE A 114 -7.38 -7.76 -16.17
N VAL A 115 -7.81 -6.70 -15.47
CA VAL A 115 -9.25 -6.39 -15.28
C VAL A 115 -9.70 -5.06 -15.90
N GLY A 116 -8.79 -4.28 -16.46
CA GLY A 116 -9.03 -2.91 -16.93
C GLY A 116 -8.61 -1.85 -15.90
N GLU A 117 -8.02 -0.74 -16.37
CA GLU A 117 -7.46 0.32 -15.49
C GLU A 117 -8.50 0.94 -14.55
N GLU A 118 -9.72 1.18 -15.03
CA GLU A 118 -10.81 1.72 -14.20
C GLU A 118 -11.22 0.77 -13.08
N MET A 119 -11.29 -0.53 -13.36
CA MET A 119 -11.65 -1.55 -12.37
C MET A 119 -10.54 -1.72 -11.34
N ALA A 120 -9.27 -1.67 -11.76
CA ALA A 120 -8.14 -1.72 -10.85
C ALA A 120 -8.10 -0.51 -9.90
N ALA A 121 -8.34 0.70 -10.42
CA ALA A 121 -8.41 1.92 -9.62
C ALA A 121 -9.59 1.88 -8.62
N GLU A 122 -10.76 1.38 -9.05
CA GLU A 122 -11.92 1.20 -8.19
C GLU A 122 -11.67 0.17 -7.08
N LEU A 123 -11.04 -0.96 -7.39
CA LEU A 123 -10.70 -1.99 -6.40
C LEU A 123 -9.75 -1.48 -5.32
N VAL A 124 -8.74 -0.70 -5.70
CA VAL A 124 -7.81 -0.08 -4.74
C VAL A 124 -8.52 0.97 -3.89
N ARG A 125 -9.41 1.77 -4.48
CA ARG A 125 -10.25 2.73 -3.75
C ARG A 125 -11.19 2.03 -2.75
N GLN A 126 -11.79 0.90 -3.15
CA GLN A 126 -12.63 0.09 -2.28
C GLN A 126 -11.83 -0.57 -1.15
N ALA A 127 -10.61 -1.02 -1.41
CA ALA A 127 -9.72 -1.56 -0.38
C ALA A 127 -9.41 -0.50 0.70
N GLY A 128 -9.23 0.76 0.31
CA GLY A 128 -8.95 1.86 1.26
C GLY A 128 -10.17 2.28 2.07
N THR A 129 -11.36 2.22 1.47
CA THR A 129 -12.62 2.63 2.14
C THR A 129 -13.29 1.53 2.97
N ALA A 130 -13.06 0.25 2.66
CA ALA A 130 -13.69 -0.86 3.39
C ALA A 130 -13.31 -0.92 4.88
N ASN A 131 -12.14 -0.39 5.25
CA ASN A 131 -11.62 -0.49 6.62
C ASN A 131 -11.87 0.76 7.49
N THR A 132 -12.14 1.94 6.93
CA THR A 132 -12.58 3.10 7.74
C THR A 132 -13.87 2.78 8.49
N ARG A 133 -14.75 1.97 7.88
CA ARG A 133 -15.97 1.47 8.52
C ARG A 133 -15.67 0.51 9.69
N SER A 134 -14.65 -0.33 9.59
CA SER A 134 -14.22 -1.22 10.69
C SER A 134 -13.51 -0.47 11.82
N ALA A 135 -12.67 0.52 11.49
CA ALA A 135 -11.98 1.36 12.48
C ALA A 135 -12.96 2.27 13.25
N SER A 136 -13.94 2.89 12.57
CA SER A 136 -15.01 3.66 13.22
C SER A 136 -15.97 2.77 14.03
N ASN A 137 -16.15 1.51 13.65
CA ASN A 137 -16.92 0.54 14.44
C ASN A 137 -16.17 0.10 15.71
N MET A 138 -14.82 0.02 15.69
CA MET A 138 -14.02 -0.25 16.89
C MET A 138 -13.90 0.97 17.83
N ALA A 139 -13.88 2.20 17.32
CA ALA A 139 -13.86 3.41 18.14
C ALA A 139 -15.17 3.65 18.94
N THR A 140 -16.27 2.98 18.57
CA THR A 140 -17.60 3.17 19.20
C THR A 140 -17.98 2.04 20.17
N GLY A 141 -17.24 0.91 20.19
CA GLY A 141 -17.57 -0.26 21.02
C GLY A 141 -17.17 -0.19 22.50
N GLY A 142 -16.48 0.88 22.92
CA GLY A 142 -15.86 0.98 24.25
C GLY A 142 -16.69 1.65 25.34
N ARG A 143 -18.02 1.60 25.33
CA ARG A 143 -18.86 2.03 26.46
C ARG A 143 -20.17 1.25 26.50
N GLN A 144 -20.22 0.16 27.24
CA GLN A 144 -21.43 -0.35 27.88
C GLN A 144 -21.03 -1.34 28.98
N ASN A 145 -20.72 -0.78 30.16
CA ASN A 145 -20.79 -1.49 31.44
C ASN A 145 -22.00 -0.92 32.18
N GLY A 146 -22.96 -1.79 32.47
CA GLY A 146 -24.08 -1.60 33.39
C GLY A 146 -24.42 -2.95 33.99
#